data_AF-A0A7V8VIV8-F1
#
_entry.id   AF-A0A7V8VIV8-F1
#
_cell.length_a   1.000
_cell.length_b   1.000
_cell.length_c   1.000
_cell.angle_alpha   90.00
_cell.angle_beta   90.00
_cell.angle_gamma   90.00
#
_symmetry.space_group_name_H-M   'P 1'
#
loop_
_entity.id
_entity.type
_entity.pdbx_description
1 polymer ?
#
loop_
_entity_poly.entity_id
_entity_poly.type
_entity_poly.pdbx_seq_one_letter_code
_entity_poly.pdbx_strand_id
1 'polypeptide(L)' 'MTETNKNAISPEGLARAEAELRELRDVRRAEIVRSIKSAREFGDLSENAEYHAAREAQGLNEARIRALEQRLAGAEVQA' A
#
# COMPACT_ATOMS: atom_id res chain seq x y z
N MET A 1 -3.43 28.11 23.10
CA MET A 1 -2.68 27.08 22.35
C MET A 1 -3.69 26.07 21.87
N THR A 2 -4.10 26.14 20.60
CA THR A 2 -5.01 25.15 20.03
C THR A 2 -4.20 23.90 19.74
N GLU A 3 -4.46 22.81 20.46
CA GLU A 3 -3.95 21.49 20.13
C GLU A 3 -4.44 21.14 18.72
N THR A 4 -3.54 21.18 17.73
CA THR A 4 -3.85 20.73 16.37
C THR A 4 -4.21 19.26 16.46
N ASN A 5 -5.48 18.93 16.19
CA ASN A 5 -5.96 17.56 16.17
C ASN A 5 -5.17 16.80 15.10
N LYS A 6 -4.22 15.96 15.54
CA LYS A 6 -3.29 15.22 14.66
C LYS A 6 -4.00 14.25 13.71
N ASN A 7 -5.28 13.98 13.97
CA ASN A 7 -6.09 13.03 13.23
C ASN A 7 -7.11 13.67 12.28
N ALA A 8 -7.10 15.00 12.16
CA ALA A 8 -7.94 15.72 11.23
C ALA A 8 -7.68 15.33 9.77
N ILE A 9 -8.74 15.01 9.03
CA ILE A 9 -8.71 14.80 7.58
C ILE A 9 -9.84 15.57 6.90
N SER A 10 -9.56 16.18 5.74
CA SER A 10 -10.63 16.76 4.92
C SER A 10 -11.41 15.65 4.19
N PRO A 11 -12.66 15.90 3.78
CA PRO A 11 -13.43 14.94 2.98
C PRO A 11 -12.72 14.49 1.70
N GLU A 12 -12.04 15.41 1.00
CA GLU A 12 -11.27 15.05 -0.21
C GLU A 12 -10.00 14.26 0.15
N GLY A 13 -9.39 14.54 1.30
CA GLY A 13 -8.26 13.78 1.82
C GLY A 13 -8.66 12.33 2.14
N LEU A 14 -9.82 12.14 2.76
CA LEU A 14 -10.39 10.84 3.07
C LEU A 14 -10.66 10.04 1.79
N ALA A 15 -11.40 10.63 0.85
CA ALA A 15 -11.75 9.98 -0.41
C ALA A 15 -10.51 9.54 -1.21
N ARG A 16 -9.45 10.37 -1.24
CA ARG A 16 -8.18 10.02 -1.88
C ARG A 16 -7.48 8.86 -1.19
N ALA A 17 -7.39 8.88 0.15
CA ALA A 17 -6.75 7.82 0.92
C ALA A 17 -7.48 6.47 0.77
N GLU A 18 -8.82 6.48 0.74
CA GLU A 18 -9.61 5.28 0.48
C GLU A 18 -9.45 4.76 -0.94
N ALA A 19 -9.42 5.65 -1.94
CA ALA A 19 -9.20 5.27 -3.32
C ALA A 19 -7.81 4.64 -3.51
N GLU A 20 -6.78 5.24 -2.93
CA GLU A 20 -5.43 4.69 -2.92
C GLU A 20 -5.39 3.32 -2.23
N LEU A 21 -6.03 3.17 -1.06
CA LEU A 21 -6.06 1.91 -0.34
C LEU A 21 -6.73 0.80 -1.17
N ARG A 22 -7.84 1.10 -1.87
CA ARG A 22 -8.50 0.14 -2.76
C ARG A 22 -7.59 -0.28 -3.91
N GLU A 23 -6.95 0.67 -4.59
CA GLU A 23 -6.02 0.38 -5.68
C GLU A 23 -4.87 -0.54 -5.22
N LEU A 24 -4.25 -0.22 -4.07
CA LEU A 24 -3.14 -1.00 -3.54
C LEU A 24 -3.54 -2.43 -3.14
N ARG A 25 -4.74 -2.60 -2.58
CA ARG A 25 -5.25 -3.90 -2.13
C ARG A 25 -5.76 -4.79 -3.26
N ASP A 26 -6.53 -4.22 -4.17
CA ASP A 26 -7.32 -5.00 -5.12
C ASP A 26 -6.59 -5.15 -6.46
N VAL A 27 -5.84 -4.13 -6.87
CA VAL A 27 -5.11 -4.13 -8.16
C VAL A 27 -3.64 -4.45 -7.92
N ARG A 28 -2.93 -3.60 -7.18
CA ARG A 28 -1.47 -3.65 -7.10
C ARG A 28 -0.96 -4.92 -6.43
N ARG A 29 -1.60 -5.35 -5.34
CA ARG A 29 -1.26 -6.60 -4.66
C ARG A 29 -1.39 -7.81 -5.60
N ALA A 30 -2.44 -7.85 -6.42
CA ALA A 30 -2.65 -8.94 -7.39
C ALA A 30 -1.58 -8.93 -8.49
N GLU A 31 -1.19 -7.76 -8.99
CA GLU A 31 -0.08 -7.61 -9.94
C GLU A 31 1.24 -8.13 -9.37
N ILE A 32 1.59 -7.72 -8.15
CA ILE A 32 2.84 -8.14 -7.49
C ILE A 32 2.87 -9.66 -7.32
N VAL A 33 1.76 -10.28 -6.89
CA VAL A 33 1.67 -11.73 -6.76
C VAL A 33 1.88 -12.43 -8.11
N ARG A 34 1.31 -11.89 -9.20
CA ARG A 34 1.56 -12.41 -10.55
C ARG A 34 3.04 -12.30 -10.92
N SER A 35 3.67 -11.15 -10.69
CA SER A 35 5.10 -10.95 -10.99
C SER A 35 5.99 -11.91 -10.20
N ILE A 36 5.73 -12.13 -8.91
CA ILE A 36 6.46 -13.11 -8.10
C ILE A 36 6.27 -14.51 -8.66
N LYS A 37 5.03 -14.88 -9.02
CA LYS A 37 4.75 -16.20 -9.59
C LYS A 37 5.53 -16.42 -10.88
N SER A 38 5.47 -15.47 -11.81
CA SER A 38 6.22 -15.54 -13.07
C SER A 38 7.73 -15.62 -12.82
N ALA A 39 8.27 -14.81 -11.92
CA ALA A 39 9.70 -14.85 -11.61
C ALA A 39 10.16 -16.21 -11.03
N ARG A 40 9.29 -16.88 -10.26
CA ARG A 40 9.55 -18.23 -9.72
C ARG A 40 9.62 -19.33 -10.77
N GLU A 41 9.10 -19.09 -11.98
CA GLU A 41 9.16 -20.07 -13.07
C GLU A 41 10.54 -20.08 -13.77
N PHE A 42 11.38 -19.05 -13.56
CA PHE A 42 12.66 -18.87 -14.26
C PHE A 42 13.89 -19.55 -13.61
N GLY A 43 13.68 -20.57 -12.77
CA GLY A 43 14.79 -21.36 -12.21
C GLY A 43 15.36 -20.75 -10.92
N ASP A 44 16.66 -20.43 -10.90
CA ASP A 44 17.35 -20.02 -9.67
C ASP A 44 16.89 -18.64 -9.20
N LEU A 45 16.25 -18.60 -8.04
CA LEU A 45 15.71 -17.38 -7.44
C LEU A 45 16.77 -16.51 -6.79
N SER A 46 17.95 -17.06 -6.47
CA SER A 46 18.98 -16.31 -5.76
C SER A 46 19.58 -15.19 -6.62
N GLU A 47 19.70 -15.42 -7.93
CA GLU A 47 20.22 -14.47 -8.92
C GLU A 47 19.10 -13.73 -9.70
N ASN A 48 17.83 -14.08 -9.48
CA ASN A 48 16.71 -13.53 -10.24
C ASN A 48 16.35 -12.11 -9.76
N ALA A 49 16.82 -11.10 -10.49
CA ALA A 49 16.60 -9.70 -10.19
C ALA A 49 15.11 -9.32 -10.17
N GLU A 50 14.31 -9.86 -11.08
CA GLU A 50 12.86 -9.62 -11.14
C GLU A 50 12.14 -10.17 -9.92
N TYR A 51 12.56 -11.32 -9.41
CA TYR A 51 12.02 -11.90 -8.16
C TYR A 51 12.30 -10.98 -6.97
N HIS A 52 13.56 -10.53 -6.82
CA HIS A 52 13.95 -9.63 -5.74
C HIS A 52 13.19 -8.30 -5.81
N ALA A 53 13.10 -7.70 -6.99
CA ALA A 53 12.34 -6.48 -7.21
C ALA A 53 10.84 -6.66 -6.89
N ALA A 54 10.24 -7.78 -7.28
CA ALA A 54 8.84 -8.07 -6.97
C ALA A 54 8.61 -8.29 -5.47
N ARG A 55 9.57 -8.88 -4.75
CA ARG A 55 9.54 -9.03 -3.29
C ARG A 55 9.68 -7.70 -2.56
N GLU A 56 10.54 -6.81 -3.03
CA GLU A 56 10.67 -5.45 -2.50
C GLU A 56 9.38 -4.66 -2.72
N ALA A 57 8.84 -4.69 -3.95
CA ALA A 57 7.57 -4.06 -4.28
C ALA A 57 6.43 -4.56 -3.38
N GLN A 58 6.40 -5.86 -3.07
CA GLN A 58 5.45 -6.42 -2.10
C GLN A 58 5.61 -5.76 -0.72
N GLY A 59 6.83 -5.70 -0.20
CA GLY A 59 7.11 -5.08 1.10
C GLY A 59 6.64 -3.63 1.18
N LEU A 60 6.95 -2.84 0.15
CA LEU A 60 6.55 -1.44 0.04
C LEU A 60 5.03 -1.27 -0.05
N ASN A 61 4.37 -2.08 -0.89
CA ASN A 61 2.91 -2.07 -1.03
C ASN A 61 2.21 -2.37 0.29
N GLU A 62 2.66 -3.42 0.99
CA GLU A 62 2.09 -3.81 2.29
C GLU A 62 2.36 -2.77 3.39
N ALA A 63 3.54 -2.12 3.38
CA ALA A 63 3.82 -1.03 4.31
C ALA A 63 2.90 0.17 4.07
N ARG A 64 2.64 0.52 2.80
CA ARG A 64 1.74 1.63 2.46
C ARG A 64 0.29 1.32 2.83
N ILE A 65 -0.19 0.11 2.58
CA ILE A 65 -1.53 -0.35 2.97
C ILE A 65 -1.72 -0.19 4.48
N ARG A 66 -0.79 -0.72 5.29
CA ARG A 66 -0.85 -0.59 6.76
C ARG A 66 -0.89 0.86 7.23
N ALA A 67 -0.06 1.72 6.63
CA ALA A 67 -0.03 3.14 6.98
C ALA A 67 -1.36 3.84 6.65
N LEU A 68 -1.97 3.51 5.50
CA LEU A 68 -3.29 4.05 5.12
C LEU A 68 -4.40 3.52 6.02
N GLU A 69 -4.41 2.22 6.33
CA GLU A 69 -5.39 1.61 7.23
C GLU A 69 -5.31 2.24 8.63
N GLN A 70 -4.11 2.44 9.18
CA GLN A 70 -3.91 3.12 10.46
C GLN A 70 -4.39 4.57 10.42
N ARG A 71 -4.06 5.30 9.35
CA ARG A 71 -4.50 6.68 9.18
C ARG A 71 -6.02 6.79 9.09
N LEU A 72 -6.65 5.92 8.31
CA LEU A 72 -8.11 5.91 8.10
C LEU A 72 -8.86 5.47 9.37
N ALA A 73 -8.35 4.49 10.10
CA ALA A 73 -8.97 4.02 11.34
C ALA A 73 -8.99 5.09 12.45
N GLY A 74 -8.00 5.99 12.46
CA GLY A 74 -7.93 7.09 13.42
C GLY A 74 -8.48 8.42 12.91
N ALA A 75 -8.95 8.50 11.65
CA ALA A 75 -9.25 9.78 11.03
C ALA A 75 -10.53 10.42 11.59
N GLU A 76 -10.44 11.70 11.93
CA GLU A 76 -11.60 12.54 12.26
C GLU A 76 -11.87 13.48 11.09
N VAL A 77 -13.01 13.29 10.43
CA VAL A 77 -13.40 14.11 9.28
C VAL A 77 -13.76 15.50 9.78
N GLN A 78 -13.01 16.50 9.36
CA GLN A 78 -13.32 17.90 9.64
C GLN A 78 -14.05 18.48 8.44
N ALA A 79 -15.30 18.87 8.66
CA ALA A 79 -16.17 19.53 7.69
C ALA A 79 -15.95 21.05 7.70
#